data_AF-A0A3N5J9S5-F1
#
_entry.id   AF-A0A3N5J9S5-F1
#
_cell.length_a   1.000
_cell.length_b   1.000
_cell.length_c   1.000
_cell.angle_alpha   90.00
_cell.angle_beta   90.00
_cell.angle_gamma   90.00
#
_symmetry.space_group_name_H-M   'P 1'
#
loop_
_entity.id
_entity.type
_entity.pdbx_description
1 polymer ?
#
loop_
_entity_poly.entity_id
_entity_poly.type
_entity_poly.pdbx_seq_one_letter_code
_entity_poly.pdbx_strand_id
1 'polypeptide(L)'
;MTTNQIKGFEDSYQVEGKMALPYSYFAGRVGSKFITTIRDQKKIMGVQCPTCNTVYLPPRQVCDIDFTDIRDKWVELSNTGAVTNFTVVRYDDKHLPRKAPFVLALVKLDGAGTPFMHILEECKIEDVKIGMKVEAVFAKETTNTILDIDHFKPAAEKISIHEINAARKQWVPTDEPDAQGKRKGGKPDMSTPAIITAALTGAATMRNQNPSVPYKPEEFAEEAYKCWKAGAAMVHVHAREDGGMATHDHARIKATYDAIKDKCPDLIVCLSSAVGMGKTAEQRISQIVYVKPEMASLNTNTMNFGIVDRKSGKIFIDYVFENTFNMLQDFAKAMEANGVKPEIECYDMGGLDNTIMIGKQGIFSDPMNFNFVWGVAGGQQFRTEAFIAMMNALPPKANFTTCGVGTDQYPCIMQSCILGGHMRVGLEDNIRMPNGAMAKGSYEQVEVAVAIANALGRPVATPTEARLIMGIKKR
;
A
#
# COMPACT_ATOMS: atom_id res chain seq x y z
N MET A 1 54.37 4.24 -7.54
CA MET A 1 54.97 3.97 -8.87
C MET A 1 56.25 3.19 -8.62
N THR A 2 56.39 2.02 -9.22
CA THR A 2 57.67 1.29 -9.22
C THR A 2 58.61 1.96 -10.22
N THR A 3 59.93 1.86 -10.04
CA THR A 3 60.94 2.45 -10.96
C THR A 3 60.74 2.03 -12.42
N ASN A 4 60.12 0.87 -12.68
CA ASN A 4 59.74 0.40 -14.02
C ASN A 4 58.70 1.28 -14.75
N GLN A 5 58.10 2.26 -14.09
CA GLN A 5 57.10 3.18 -14.68
C GLN A 5 57.68 4.57 -15.02
N ILE A 6 58.98 4.78 -14.78
CA ILE A 6 59.66 6.07 -15.01
C ILE A 6 60.67 5.89 -16.15
N LYS A 7 60.45 6.60 -17.28
CA LYS A 7 61.36 6.58 -18.44
C LYS A 7 62.78 7.04 -18.04
N GLY A 8 63.81 6.31 -18.47
CA GLY A 8 65.22 6.68 -18.27
C GLY A 8 65.92 6.08 -17.04
N PHE A 9 65.29 5.10 -16.38
CA PHE A 9 65.88 4.35 -15.26
C PHE A 9 65.87 2.83 -15.53
N GLU A 10 65.86 2.43 -16.81
CA GLU A 10 65.76 1.02 -17.22
C GLU A 10 66.97 0.16 -16.81
N ASP A 11 68.11 0.79 -16.49
CA ASP A 11 69.39 0.17 -16.11
C ASP A 11 69.65 0.17 -14.59
N SER A 12 68.68 0.60 -13.78
CA SER A 12 68.85 0.72 -12.33
C SER A 12 68.82 -0.63 -11.60
N TYR A 13 69.82 -0.87 -10.74
CA TYR A 13 69.87 -2.05 -9.87
C TYR A 13 68.75 -2.01 -8.82
N GLN A 14 67.85 -2.99 -8.85
CA GLN A 14 66.69 -3.07 -7.97
C GLN A 14 66.89 -4.14 -6.90
N VAL A 15 66.65 -3.78 -5.64
CA VAL A 15 66.66 -4.72 -4.50
C VAL A 15 65.23 -4.94 -4.05
N GLU A 16 64.71 -6.15 -4.25
CA GLU A 16 63.40 -6.53 -3.73
C GLU A 16 63.48 -6.81 -2.23
N GLY A 17 62.84 -5.95 -1.43
CA GLY A 17 62.66 -6.15 0.01
C GLY A 17 61.19 -6.35 0.35
N LYS A 18 60.87 -7.38 1.15
CA LYS A 18 59.58 -7.47 1.85
C LYS A 18 59.70 -6.76 3.20
N MET A 19 59.03 -5.62 3.34
CA MET A 19 58.87 -4.96 4.63
C MET A 19 57.60 -5.46 5.30
N ALA A 20 57.74 -6.18 6.41
CA ALA A 20 56.62 -6.44 7.32
C ALA A 20 56.54 -5.27 8.30
N LEU A 21 55.47 -4.48 8.23
CA LEU A 21 55.15 -3.42 9.19
C LEU A 21 54.14 -3.97 10.19
N PRO A 22 54.56 -4.62 11.30
CA PRO A 22 53.62 -4.95 12.36
C PRO A 22 53.07 -3.65 12.95
N TYR A 23 51.78 -3.42 12.78
CA TYR A 23 51.07 -2.32 13.42
C TYR A 23 49.98 -2.89 14.32
N SER A 24 49.77 -2.25 15.47
CA SER A 24 48.65 -2.55 16.35
C SER A 24 47.74 -1.32 16.35
N TYR A 25 46.47 -1.52 15.99
CA TYR A 25 45.46 -0.48 16.06
C TYR A 25 44.55 -0.73 17.27
N PHE A 26 44.52 0.21 18.20
CA PHE A 26 43.62 0.16 19.34
C PHE A 26 42.32 0.90 19.02
N ALA A 27 41.21 0.17 18.91
CA ALA A 27 39.89 0.75 18.60
C ALA A 27 39.34 1.70 19.68
N GLY A 28 40.00 1.79 20.84
CA GLY A 28 39.51 2.58 21.98
C GLY A 28 38.37 1.90 22.72
N ARG A 29 38.09 2.32 23.96
CA ARG A 29 37.03 1.72 24.80
C ARG A 29 35.66 1.73 24.13
N VAL A 30 35.33 2.86 23.48
CA VAL A 30 34.04 3.06 22.81
C VAL A 30 33.93 2.20 21.55
N GLY A 31 34.97 2.21 20.70
CA GLY A 31 35.01 1.36 19.50
C GLY A 31 35.02 -0.13 19.82
N SER A 32 35.75 -0.56 20.86
CA SER A 32 35.74 -1.95 21.33
C SER A 32 34.35 -2.40 21.79
N LYS A 33 33.64 -1.57 22.57
CA LYS A 33 32.27 -1.90 23.00
C LYS A 33 31.32 -2.00 21.81
N PHE A 34 31.40 -1.07 20.86
CA PHE A 34 30.59 -1.09 19.64
C PHE A 34 30.77 -2.38 18.82
N ILE A 35 32.03 -2.76 18.53
CA ILE A 35 32.35 -3.96 17.76
C ILE A 35 31.91 -5.22 18.52
N THR A 36 32.20 -5.31 19.81
CA THR A 36 31.83 -6.48 20.62
C THR A 36 30.32 -6.64 20.80
N THR A 37 29.54 -5.54 20.87
CA THR A 37 28.07 -5.64 20.92
C THR A 37 27.46 -6.12 19.61
N ILE A 38 28.02 -5.75 18.47
CA ILE A 38 27.58 -6.29 17.17
C ILE A 38 27.91 -7.77 17.10
N ARG A 39 29.16 -8.14 17.40
CA ARG A 39 29.67 -9.53 17.38
C ARG A 39 28.88 -10.45 18.30
N ASP A 40 28.76 -10.09 19.58
CA ASP A 40 28.28 -11.01 20.62
C ASP A 40 26.75 -10.97 20.76
N GLN A 41 26.12 -9.82 20.47
CA GLN A 41 24.70 -9.61 20.77
C GLN A 41 23.86 -9.29 19.53
N LYS A 42 24.47 -9.05 18.37
CA LYS A 42 23.77 -8.59 17.15
C LYS A 42 22.95 -7.32 17.41
N LYS A 43 23.53 -6.41 18.20
CA LYS A 43 22.95 -5.12 18.56
C LYS A 43 23.84 -3.98 18.10
N ILE A 44 23.21 -2.91 17.59
CA ILE A 44 23.90 -1.69 17.19
C ILE A 44 23.70 -0.65 18.29
N MET A 45 24.82 -0.16 18.84
CA MET A 45 24.82 0.78 19.96
C MET A 45 25.40 2.12 19.52
N GLY A 46 24.74 3.22 19.92
CA GLY A 46 25.24 4.58 19.79
C GLY A 46 25.55 5.21 21.14
N VAL A 47 26.08 6.43 21.13
CA VAL A 47 26.29 7.25 22.35
C VAL A 47 25.61 8.60 22.20
N GLN A 48 24.81 9.00 23.20
CA GLN A 48 24.02 10.22 23.16
C GLN A 48 24.71 11.36 23.92
N CYS A 49 24.79 12.54 23.29
CA CYS A 49 25.16 13.74 24.01
C CYS A 49 23.95 14.27 24.82
N PRO A 50 24.08 14.48 26.14
CA PRO A 50 22.99 15.02 26.96
C PRO A 50 22.71 16.50 26.72
N THR A 51 23.63 17.22 26.07
CA THR A 51 23.53 18.68 25.85
C THR A 51 22.86 18.98 24.51
N CYS A 52 23.40 18.45 23.40
CA CYS A 52 22.84 18.65 22.06
C CYS A 52 21.85 17.56 21.63
N ASN A 53 21.61 16.53 22.46
CA ASN A 53 20.73 15.38 22.21
C ASN A 53 21.09 14.51 20.99
N THR A 54 22.22 14.77 20.34
CA THR A 54 22.66 13.98 19.17
C THR A 54 23.14 12.60 19.60
N VAL A 55 22.65 11.56 18.92
CA VAL A 55 23.12 10.17 19.09
C VAL A 55 24.18 9.85 18.03
N TYR A 56 25.42 9.65 18.44
CA TYR A 56 26.52 9.36 17.52
C TYR A 56 26.61 7.87 17.17
N LEU A 57 26.63 7.61 15.87
CA LEU A 57 26.91 6.33 15.22
C LEU A 57 27.80 6.58 13.99
N PRO A 58 29.03 6.02 13.90
CA PRO A 58 29.68 5.20 14.91
C PRO A 58 29.93 5.99 16.22
N PRO A 59 29.92 5.31 17.39
CA PRO A 59 30.02 6.00 18.67
C PRO A 59 31.40 6.61 18.89
N ARG A 60 31.45 7.72 19.62
CA ARG A 60 32.66 8.51 19.90
C ARG A 60 32.78 8.82 21.40
N GLN A 61 33.99 9.09 21.87
CA GLN A 61 34.18 9.42 23.29
C GLN A 61 33.69 10.83 23.66
N VAL A 62 33.79 11.78 22.73
CA VAL A 62 33.53 13.20 22.95
C VAL A 62 32.58 13.71 21.86
N CYS A 63 31.64 14.58 22.25
CA CYS A 63 30.74 15.29 21.34
C CYS A 63 31.54 16.27 20.45
N ASP A 64 31.29 16.31 19.14
CA ASP A 64 31.99 17.22 18.22
C ASP A 64 31.39 18.64 18.18
N ILE A 65 30.24 18.85 18.82
CA ILE A 65 29.57 20.16 18.91
C ILE A 65 29.97 20.89 20.19
N ASP A 66 29.82 20.22 21.34
CA ASP A 66 29.95 20.85 22.67
C ASP A 66 31.13 20.30 23.49
N PHE A 67 31.89 19.34 22.95
CA PHE A 67 33.06 18.73 23.60
C PHE A 67 32.77 18.00 24.94
N THR A 68 31.50 17.73 25.26
CA THR A 68 31.13 16.92 26.42
C THR A 68 31.66 15.50 26.26
N ASP A 69 32.16 14.92 27.34
CA ASP A 69 32.50 13.49 27.41
C ASP A 69 31.22 12.65 27.48
N ILE A 70 30.98 11.86 26.44
CA ILE A 70 29.73 11.10 26.23
C ILE A 70 29.96 9.58 26.28
N ARG A 71 31.16 9.14 26.70
CA ARG A 71 31.62 7.74 26.59
C ARG A 71 30.75 6.70 27.29
N ASP A 72 29.98 7.11 28.31
CA ASP A 72 29.16 6.23 29.14
C ASP A 72 27.65 6.33 28.81
N LYS A 73 27.25 7.21 27.89
CA LYS A 73 25.84 7.49 27.55
C LYS A 73 25.34 6.61 26.40
N TRP A 74 25.40 5.30 26.61
CA TRP A 74 25.04 4.31 25.59
C TRP A 74 23.52 4.21 25.37
N VAL A 75 23.12 4.13 24.10
CA VAL A 75 21.75 3.91 23.68
C VAL A 75 21.71 2.80 22.63
N GLU A 76 20.75 1.88 22.74
CA GLU A 76 20.49 0.86 21.73
C GLU A 76 19.74 1.50 20.57
N LEU A 77 20.20 1.24 19.35
CA LEU A 77 19.60 1.76 18.12
C LEU A 77 18.79 0.68 17.41
N SER A 78 17.87 1.11 16.54
CA SER A 78 17.17 0.19 15.65
C SER A 78 18.13 -0.46 14.66
N ASN A 79 17.79 -1.67 14.21
CA ASN A 79 18.46 -2.31 13.07
C ASN A 79 17.95 -1.79 11.72
N THR A 80 16.97 -0.87 11.72
CA THR A 80 16.42 -0.22 10.52
C THR A 80 16.94 1.20 10.36
N GLY A 81 16.97 1.69 9.12
CA GLY A 81 17.38 3.05 8.80
C GLY A 81 17.03 3.46 7.38
N ALA A 82 17.66 4.54 6.91
CA ALA A 82 17.53 5.02 5.55
C ALA A 82 18.89 5.35 4.92
N VAL A 83 19.00 5.14 3.61
CA VAL A 83 20.14 5.59 2.80
C VAL A 83 20.11 7.11 2.71
N THR A 84 21.17 7.78 3.17
CA THR A 84 21.33 9.24 3.09
C THR A 84 22.19 9.68 1.91
N ASN A 85 23.09 8.82 1.47
CA ASN A 85 23.92 8.99 0.28
C ASN A 85 24.46 7.61 -0.16
N PHE A 86 24.93 7.44 -1.40
CA PHE A 86 25.56 6.19 -1.83
C PHE A 86 26.50 6.40 -3.01
N THR A 87 27.38 5.42 -3.25
CA THR A 87 28.19 5.32 -4.46
C THR A 87 28.24 3.87 -4.94
N VAL A 88 28.49 3.69 -6.24
CA VAL A 88 28.64 2.36 -6.85
C VAL A 88 30.12 2.14 -7.13
N VAL A 89 30.70 1.16 -6.45
CA VAL A 89 32.07 0.73 -6.70
C VAL A 89 32.07 -0.16 -7.93
N ARG A 90 32.84 0.20 -8.96
CA ARG A 90 32.83 -0.47 -10.29
C ARG A 90 34.17 -1.10 -10.70
N TYR A 91 35.19 -1.01 -9.85
CA TYR A 91 36.49 -1.61 -10.10
C TYR A 91 36.86 -2.54 -8.94
N ASP A 92 37.56 -3.62 -9.27
CA ASP A 92 38.07 -4.56 -8.27
C ASP A 92 39.42 -4.08 -7.72
N ASP A 93 39.58 -4.20 -6.41
CA ASP A 93 40.85 -4.08 -5.70
C ASP A 93 40.90 -5.15 -4.60
N LYS A 94 42.09 -5.70 -4.34
CA LYS A 94 42.32 -6.80 -3.39
C LYS A 94 41.95 -6.46 -1.93
N HIS A 95 41.80 -5.18 -1.62
CA HIS A 95 41.46 -4.69 -0.28
C HIS A 95 39.98 -4.34 -0.10
N LEU A 96 39.16 -4.46 -1.14
CA LEU A 96 37.72 -4.19 -1.04
C LEU A 96 36.97 -5.34 -0.33
N PRO A 97 35.93 -5.02 0.44
CA PRO A 97 35.16 -6.04 1.18
C PRO A 97 34.24 -6.88 0.30
N ARG A 98 34.03 -6.45 -0.96
CA ARG A 98 33.18 -7.09 -1.96
C ARG A 98 33.80 -6.95 -3.35
N LYS A 99 33.49 -7.89 -4.24
CA LYS A 99 33.82 -7.77 -5.67
C LYS A 99 32.92 -6.73 -6.32
N ALA A 100 33.48 -5.94 -7.23
CA ALA A 100 32.71 -5.00 -8.02
C ALA A 100 31.81 -5.73 -9.05
N PRO A 101 30.63 -5.17 -9.39
CA PRO A 101 30.08 -3.94 -8.85
C PRO A 101 29.26 -4.16 -7.57
N PHE A 102 29.42 -3.27 -6.58
CA PHE A 102 28.59 -3.26 -5.36
C PHE A 102 28.31 -1.83 -4.88
N VAL A 103 27.32 -1.68 -3.99
CA VAL A 103 26.89 -0.38 -3.47
C VAL A 103 27.46 -0.14 -2.07
N LEU A 104 28.08 1.03 -1.91
CA LEU A 104 28.52 1.54 -0.63
C LEU A 104 27.61 2.71 -0.24
N ALA A 105 26.81 2.53 0.80
CA ALA A 105 25.77 3.45 1.22
C ALA A 105 26.12 4.12 2.56
N LEU A 106 25.78 5.40 2.69
CA LEU A 106 25.79 6.13 3.94
C LEU A 106 24.41 5.94 4.60
N VAL A 107 24.33 5.08 5.60
CA VAL A 107 23.08 4.67 6.26
C VAL A 107 22.90 5.44 7.57
N LYS A 108 21.73 6.07 7.75
CA LYS A 108 21.31 6.66 9.04
C LYS A 108 20.27 5.74 9.68
N LEU A 109 20.62 5.12 10.81
CA LEU A 109 19.68 4.28 11.55
C LEU A 109 18.60 5.12 12.24
N ASP A 110 17.43 4.53 12.41
CA ASP A 110 16.35 5.15 13.17
C ASP A 110 16.81 5.34 14.63
N GLY A 111 16.71 6.57 15.12
CA GLY A 111 17.25 6.98 16.43
C GLY A 111 18.70 7.49 16.42
N ALA A 112 19.44 7.36 15.33
CA ALA A 112 20.78 7.92 15.19
C ALA A 112 20.75 9.39 14.73
N GLY A 113 21.67 10.20 15.24
CA GLY A 113 21.91 11.57 14.79
C GLY A 113 22.82 11.64 13.56
N THR A 114 23.81 10.75 13.48
CA THR A 114 24.81 10.70 12.40
C THR A 114 24.68 9.43 11.56
N PRO A 115 24.96 9.49 10.25
CA PRO A 115 25.00 8.31 9.41
C PRO A 115 26.40 7.67 9.39
N PHE A 116 26.47 6.40 8.98
CA PHE A 116 27.73 5.68 8.80
C PHE A 116 27.74 4.91 7.48
N MET A 117 28.93 4.60 6.98
CA MET A 117 29.09 3.95 5.69
C MET A 117 29.07 2.43 5.83
N HIS A 118 28.26 1.74 5.02
CA HIS A 118 28.20 0.28 4.98
C HIS A 118 27.76 -0.26 3.62
N ILE A 119 27.87 -1.58 3.44
CA ILE A 119 27.51 -2.28 2.20
C ILE A 119 25.98 -2.38 2.09
N LEU A 120 25.44 -2.09 0.89
CA LEU A 120 24.04 -2.32 0.54
C LEU A 120 23.95 -3.41 -0.54
N GLU A 121 23.23 -4.48 -0.23
CA GLU A 121 23.04 -5.66 -1.09
C GLU A 121 21.57 -6.08 -1.15
N GLU A 122 21.28 -7.19 -1.82
CA GLU A 122 19.92 -7.72 -2.05
C GLU A 122 18.99 -6.73 -2.80
N CYS A 123 19.57 -5.81 -3.57
CA CYS A 123 18.86 -4.92 -4.50
C CYS A 123 19.64 -4.75 -5.80
N LYS A 124 18.96 -4.40 -6.89
CA LYS A 124 19.67 -3.98 -8.10
C LYS A 124 20.28 -2.59 -7.87
N ILE A 125 21.47 -2.37 -8.41
CA ILE A 125 22.20 -1.10 -8.29
C ILE A 125 21.36 0.09 -8.78
N GLU A 126 20.58 -0.12 -9.85
CA GLU A 126 19.69 0.87 -10.45
C GLU A 126 18.48 1.27 -9.58
N ASP A 127 18.13 0.43 -8.60
CA ASP A 127 16.99 0.70 -7.70
C ASP A 127 17.41 1.55 -6.49
N VAL A 128 18.71 1.71 -6.24
CA VAL A 128 19.21 2.43 -5.06
C VAL A 128 18.96 3.92 -5.19
N LYS A 129 18.32 4.49 -4.17
CA LYS A 129 17.99 5.92 -4.09
C LYS A 129 18.21 6.46 -2.68
N ILE A 130 18.54 7.74 -2.58
CA ILE A 130 18.52 8.47 -1.31
C ILE A 130 17.10 8.38 -0.74
N GLY A 131 16.98 8.08 0.56
CA GLY A 131 15.73 7.82 1.26
C GLY A 131 15.29 6.35 1.29
N MET A 132 15.94 5.44 0.55
CA MET A 132 15.63 4.00 0.58
C MET A 132 15.72 3.46 2.01
N LYS A 133 14.64 2.84 2.49
CA LYS A 133 14.59 2.16 3.79
C LYS A 133 15.38 0.86 3.73
N VAL A 134 16.17 0.62 4.77
CA VAL A 134 17.08 -0.53 4.85
C VAL A 134 17.07 -1.16 6.23
N GLU A 135 17.37 -2.46 6.31
CA GLU A 135 17.59 -3.18 7.58
C GLU A 135 18.95 -3.87 7.58
N ALA A 136 19.57 -3.94 8.75
CA ALA A 136 20.85 -4.60 8.97
C ALA A 136 20.70 -6.12 8.92
N VAL A 137 21.59 -6.77 8.17
CA VAL A 137 21.77 -8.23 8.16
C VAL A 137 23.08 -8.54 8.86
N PHE A 138 23.02 -9.28 9.97
CA PHE A 138 24.20 -9.67 10.73
C PHE A 138 24.85 -10.91 10.15
N ALA A 139 26.19 -10.95 10.18
CA ALA A 139 26.96 -12.09 9.69
C ALA A 139 26.58 -13.39 10.43
N LYS A 140 26.65 -14.52 9.70
CA LYS A 140 26.47 -15.85 10.29
C LYS A 140 27.63 -16.23 11.18
N GLU A 141 28.84 -15.97 10.71
CA GLU A 141 30.10 -16.13 11.44
C GLU A 141 30.65 -14.75 11.75
N THR A 142 30.79 -14.45 13.04
CA THR A 142 31.21 -13.13 13.51
C THR A 142 32.73 -13.07 13.65
N THR A 143 33.29 -11.93 13.28
CA THR A 143 34.71 -11.58 13.35
C THR A 143 34.95 -10.62 14.53
N ASN A 144 35.74 -9.57 14.34
CA ASN A 144 35.95 -8.48 15.29
C ASN A 144 35.97 -7.14 14.55
N THR A 145 35.10 -7.00 13.55
CA THR A 145 35.10 -5.86 12.63
C THR A 145 33.67 -5.35 12.42
N ILE A 146 33.54 -4.19 11.78
CA ILE A 146 32.22 -3.66 11.41
C ILE A 146 31.44 -4.59 10.47
N LEU A 147 32.12 -5.52 9.78
CA LEU A 147 31.52 -6.51 8.89
C LEU A 147 30.75 -7.62 9.62
N ASP A 148 30.70 -7.57 10.95
CA ASP A 148 29.76 -8.39 11.73
C ASP A 148 28.30 -7.93 11.50
N ILE A 149 28.11 -6.69 11.03
CA ILE A 149 27.01 -6.33 10.15
C ILE A 149 27.46 -6.73 8.74
N ASP A 150 26.92 -7.79 8.16
CA ASP A 150 27.39 -8.28 6.86
C ASP A 150 27.04 -7.28 5.75
N HIS A 151 25.78 -6.86 5.68
CA HIS A 151 25.29 -5.84 4.77
C HIS A 151 23.98 -5.23 5.29
N PHE A 152 23.52 -4.16 4.64
CA PHE A 152 22.14 -3.71 4.70
C PHE A 152 21.39 -4.19 3.48
N LYS A 153 20.13 -4.57 3.64
CA LYS A 153 19.21 -4.88 2.55
C LYS A 153 18.03 -3.92 2.55
N PRO A 154 17.30 -3.74 1.42
CA PRO A 154 16.04 -3.00 1.44
C PRO A 154 15.10 -3.57 2.50
N ALA A 155 14.65 -2.70 3.41
CA ALA A 155 13.59 -3.07 4.34
C ALA A 155 12.26 -3.05 3.58
N ALA A 156 11.40 -4.04 3.81
CA ALA A 156 10.00 -3.92 3.41
C ALA A 156 9.45 -2.60 3.96
N GLU A 157 8.88 -1.75 3.10
CA GLU A 157 8.38 -0.42 3.48
C GLU A 157 7.37 -0.55 4.63
N LYS A 158 7.86 -0.47 5.88
CA LYS A 158 7.04 -0.13 7.03
C LYS A 158 7.00 1.38 7.11
N ILE A 159 6.24 2.00 6.22
CA ILE A 159 5.86 3.40 6.38
C ILE A 159 5.10 3.50 7.70
N SER A 160 5.59 4.35 8.61
CA SER A 160 4.98 4.54 9.91
C SER A 160 3.64 5.25 9.72
N ILE A 161 2.59 4.64 10.25
CA ILE A 161 1.21 5.13 10.15
C ILE A 161 1.03 6.48 10.88
N HIS A 162 1.94 6.81 11.81
CA HIS A 162 1.91 8.09 12.50
C HIS A 162 2.12 9.30 11.56
N GLU A 163 2.88 9.14 10.47
CA GLU A 163 3.08 10.21 9.47
C GLU A 163 1.84 10.38 8.57
N ILE A 164 1.07 9.31 8.35
CA ILE A 164 -0.22 9.31 7.63
C ILE A 164 -1.30 10.05 8.43
N ASN A 165 -1.31 9.84 9.75
CA ASN A 165 -2.34 10.39 10.65
C ASN A 165 -2.36 11.92 10.73
N ALA A 166 -1.22 12.58 10.47
CA ALA A 166 -1.09 14.03 10.42
C ALA A 166 -1.61 14.67 9.12
N ALA A 167 -1.98 13.87 8.10
CA ALA A 167 -2.06 14.33 6.71
C ALA A 167 -3.36 14.02 5.96
N ARG A 168 -4.53 13.83 6.62
CA ARG A 168 -5.82 14.01 5.91
C ARG A 168 -6.01 15.49 5.63
N LYS A 169 -5.33 15.97 4.60
CA LYS A 169 -5.58 17.30 4.04
C LYS A 169 -6.97 17.25 3.41
N GLN A 170 -7.78 18.23 3.77
CA GLN A 170 -9.03 18.50 3.07
C GLN A 170 -8.70 18.60 1.58
N TRP A 171 -9.46 17.92 0.73
CA TRP A 171 -9.33 18.07 -0.70
C TRP A 171 -9.67 19.53 -1.05
N VAL A 172 -8.80 20.16 -1.83
CA VAL A 172 -8.97 21.54 -2.29
C VAL A 172 -9.14 21.49 -3.81
N PRO A 173 -10.18 22.12 -4.37
CA PRO A 173 -10.30 22.29 -5.81
C PRO A 173 -9.07 23.00 -6.36
N THR A 174 -8.44 22.45 -7.40
CA THR A 174 -7.33 23.11 -8.09
C THR A 174 -7.75 23.45 -9.52
N ASP A 175 -7.68 24.74 -9.89
CA ASP A 175 -7.91 25.20 -11.27
C ASP A 175 -6.69 24.97 -12.18
N GLU A 176 -5.53 24.61 -11.61
CA GLU A 176 -4.33 24.32 -12.39
C GLU A 176 -4.31 22.88 -12.90
N PRO A 177 -4.20 22.65 -14.22
CA PRO A 177 -3.87 21.34 -14.76
C PRO A 177 -2.44 21.02 -14.34
N ASP A 178 -2.31 20.21 -13.30
CA ASP A 178 -1.08 19.70 -12.71
C ASP A 178 0.15 19.83 -13.63
N ALA A 179 1.05 20.76 -13.29
CA ALA A 179 2.33 20.96 -13.98
C ALA A 179 3.31 19.78 -13.80
N GLN A 180 2.99 18.78 -12.95
CA GLN A 180 3.83 17.64 -12.58
C GLN A 180 3.14 16.26 -12.70
N GLY A 181 1.87 16.18 -13.07
CA GLY A 181 1.10 14.93 -13.12
C GLY A 181 -0.02 14.95 -14.15
N LYS A 182 0.27 15.53 -15.31
CA LYS A 182 -0.51 15.29 -16.53
C LYS A 182 -0.74 13.78 -16.70
N ARG A 183 -1.96 13.30 -16.45
CA ARG A 183 -2.50 12.06 -17.05
C ARG A 183 -2.71 12.26 -18.56
N LYS A 184 -1.74 12.85 -19.27
CA LYS A 184 -1.75 12.98 -20.73
C LYS A 184 -1.14 11.74 -21.34
N GLY A 185 -1.84 10.61 -21.30
CA GLY A 185 -1.44 9.39 -22.03
C GLY A 185 0.00 8.90 -21.79
N GLY A 186 0.67 9.35 -20.73
CA GLY A 186 1.95 8.81 -20.29
C GLY A 186 1.70 7.43 -19.71
N LYS A 187 2.66 6.50 -19.91
CA LYS A 187 2.54 5.14 -19.36
C LYS A 187 2.26 5.23 -17.85
N PRO A 188 1.22 4.56 -17.33
CA PRO A 188 0.95 4.56 -15.90
C PRO A 188 2.16 4.00 -15.14
N ASP A 189 2.39 4.51 -13.94
CA ASP A 189 3.42 3.96 -13.06
C ASP A 189 3.00 2.58 -12.56
N MET A 190 3.52 1.55 -13.22
CA MET A 190 3.24 0.15 -12.88
C MET A 190 4.01 -0.33 -11.65
N SER A 191 4.86 0.50 -11.04
CA SER A 191 5.50 0.17 -9.76
C SER A 191 4.56 0.36 -8.56
N THR A 192 3.51 1.18 -8.70
CA THR A 192 2.49 1.33 -7.66
C THR A 192 1.66 0.05 -7.52
N PRO A 193 1.62 -0.60 -6.34
CA PRO A 193 0.88 -1.85 -6.16
C PRO A 193 -0.61 -1.74 -6.50
N ALA A 194 -1.16 -2.76 -7.16
CA ALA A 194 -2.57 -2.87 -7.49
C ALA A 194 -3.37 -3.31 -6.26
N ILE A 195 -4.34 -2.50 -5.84
CA ILE A 195 -5.31 -2.89 -4.81
C ILE A 195 -6.35 -3.80 -5.46
N ILE A 196 -6.60 -4.94 -4.81
CA ILE A 196 -7.66 -5.87 -5.17
C ILE A 196 -8.69 -5.89 -4.05
N THR A 197 -9.92 -5.54 -4.39
CA THR A 197 -11.09 -5.59 -3.51
C THR A 197 -11.94 -6.82 -3.85
N ALA A 198 -12.28 -7.61 -2.83
CA ALA A 198 -13.23 -8.72 -2.97
C ALA A 198 -14.62 -8.34 -2.44
N ALA A 199 -15.60 -8.18 -3.32
CA ALA A 199 -16.99 -7.91 -2.98
C ALA A 199 -17.76 -9.22 -2.76
N LEU A 200 -18.05 -9.53 -1.50
CA LEU A 200 -18.29 -10.92 -1.09
C LEU A 200 -19.69 -11.46 -1.42
N THR A 201 -20.72 -10.61 -1.50
CA THR A 201 -22.11 -11.08 -1.61
C THR A 201 -23.09 -10.10 -2.26
N GLY A 202 -22.93 -8.78 -2.07
CA GLY A 202 -23.92 -7.78 -2.49
C GLY A 202 -25.25 -7.86 -1.77
N ALA A 203 -26.26 -7.23 -2.38
CA ALA A 203 -27.66 -7.39 -1.98
C ALA A 203 -28.45 -8.32 -2.91
N ALA A 204 -27.99 -8.50 -4.16
CA ALA A 204 -28.75 -9.16 -5.21
C ALA A 204 -28.42 -10.65 -5.38
N THR A 205 -27.15 -11.05 -5.22
CA THR A 205 -26.74 -12.44 -5.44
C THR A 205 -27.23 -13.35 -4.32
N MET A 206 -27.84 -14.49 -4.67
CA MET A 206 -28.44 -15.42 -3.73
C MET A 206 -27.86 -16.83 -3.88
N ARG A 207 -27.98 -17.67 -2.84
CA ARG A 207 -27.42 -19.03 -2.81
C ARG A 207 -27.98 -19.99 -3.85
N ASN A 208 -29.21 -19.76 -4.29
CA ASN A 208 -29.80 -20.51 -5.40
C ASN A 208 -29.09 -20.22 -6.74
N GLN A 209 -28.35 -19.11 -6.87
CA GLN A 209 -27.53 -18.79 -8.02
C GLN A 209 -26.09 -19.31 -7.83
N ASN A 210 -25.51 -19.13 -6.64
CA ASN A 210 -24.21 -19.68 -6.28
C ASN A 210 -24.18 -20.07 -4.79
N PRO A 211 -23.98 -21.35 -4.42
CA PRO A 211 -24.05 -21.80 -3.03
C PRO A 211 -22.96 -21.23 -2.13
N SER A 212 -21.89 -20.69 -2.70
CA SER A 212 -20.73 -20.12 -1.98
C SER A 212 -20.99 -18.73 -1.41
N VAL A 213 -22.17 -18.14 -1.69
CA VAL A 213 -22.53 -16.81 -1.19
C VAL A 213 -22.68 -16.84 0.34
N PRO A 214 -21.88 -16.04 1.08
CA PRO A 214 -21.91 -16.02 2.53
C PRO A 214 -23.15 -15.27 3.04
N TYR A 215 -23.83 -15.85 4.04
CA TYR A 215 -24.96 -15.24 4.74
C TYR A 215 -24.67 -15.00 6.23
N LYS A 216 -23.84 -15.86 6.86
CA LYS A 216 -23.53 -15.78 8.29
C LYS A 216 -22.18 -15.12 8.55
N PRO A 217 -21.99 -14.44 9.70
CA PRO A 217 -20.71 -13.82 10.07
C PRO A 217 -19.48 -14.71 9.91
N GLU A 218 -19.58 -15.98 10.29
CA GLU A 218 -18.46 -16.93 10.23
C GLU A 218 -18.11 -17.29 8.78
N GLU A 219 -19.11 -17.35 7.89
CA GLU A 219 -18.92 -17.59 6.47
C GLU A 219 -18.29 -16.37 5.78
N PHE A 220 -18.69 -15.16 6.16
CA PHE A 220 -18.02 -13.93 5.73
C PHE A 220 -16.55 -13.92 6.15
N ALA A 221 -16.26 -14.28 7.41
CA ALA A 221 -14.90 -14.34 7.91
C ALA A 221 -14.06 -15.36 7.14
N GLU A 222 -14.60 -16.56 6.88
CA GLU A 222 -13.93 -17.59 6.11
C GLU A 222 -13.66 -17.15 4.67
N GLU A 223 -14.65 -16.59 3.99
CA GLU A 223 -14.51 -16.15 2.61
C GLU A 223 -13.55 -14.95 2.48
N ALA A 224 -13.63 -14.00 3.43
CA ALA A 224 -12.69 -12.88 3.52
C ALA A 224 -11.25 -13.37 3.74
N TYR A 225 -11.05 -14.38 4.60
CA TYR A 225 -9.75 -14.99 4.83
C TYR A 225 -9.18 -15.63 3.56
N LYS A 226 -10.00 -16.38 2.83
CA LYS A 226 -9.58 -16.95 1.53
C LYS A 226 -9.22 -15.87 0.52
N CYS A 227 -10.02 -14.80 0.43
CA CYS A 227 -9.74 -13.67 -0.46
C CYS A 227 -8.43 -12.96 -0.08
N TRP A 228 -8.20 -12.72 1.22
CA TRP A 228 -6.96 -12.14 1.71
C TRP A 228 -5.75 -13.00 1.37
N LYS A 229 -5.84 -14.31 1.62
CA LYS A 229 -4.80 -15.29 1.25
C LYS A 229 -4.54 -15.35 -0.25
N ALA A 230 -5.57 -15.13 -1.06
CA ALA A 230 -5.47 -15.06 -2.52
C ALA A 230 -4.88 -13.73 -3.03
N GLY A 231 -4.79 -12.68 -2.20
CA GLY A 231 -4.17 -11.40 -2.55
C GLY A 231 -5.08 -10.17 -2.44
N ALA A 232 -6.30 -10.30 -1.91
CA ALA A 232 -7.16 -9.15 -1.67
C ALA A 232 -6.63 -8.31 -0.50
N ALA A 233 -6.52 -7.00 -0.71
CA ALA A 233 -6.14 -6.04 0.32
C ALA A 233 -7.36 -5.50 1.08
N MET A 234 -8.54 -5.61 0.46
CA MET A 234 -9.81 -5.10 0.95
C MET A 234 -10.95 -6.07 0.62
N VAL A 235 -11.96 -6.12 1.49
CA VAL A 235 -13.26 -6.75 1.19
C VAL A 235 -14.36 -5.72 1.23
N HIS A 236 -15.31 -5.82 0.30
CA HIS A 236 -16.56 -5.05 0.32
C HIS A 236 -17.71 -5.93 0.79
N VAL A 237 -18.49 -5.44 1.74
CA VAL A 237 -19.41 -6.27 2.53
C VAL A 237 -20.80 -5.65 2.61
N HIS A 238 -21.78 -6.48 2.26
CA HIS A 238 -23.17 -6.34 2.65
C HIS A 238 -23.49 -7.46 3.65
N ALA A 239 -23.83 -7.12 4.89
CA ALA A 239 -24.28 -8.15 5.84
C ALA A 239 -25.65 -8.69 5.40
N ARG A 240 -25.90 -9.96 5.74
CA ARG A 240 -27.12 -10.67 5.37
C ARG A 240 -27.81 -11.21 6.63
N GLU A 241 -29.13 -11.33 6.54
CA GLU A 241 -29.92 -12.18 7.44
C GLU A 241 -29.71 -13.67 7.11
N ASP A 242 -30.13 -14.56 8.00
CA ASP A 242 -29.97 -16.01 7.80
C ASP A 242 -30.73 -16.53 6.55
N GLY A 243 -31.81 -15.83 6.16
CA GLY A 243 -32.56 -16.09 4.93
C GLY A 243 -31.91 -15.51 3.66
N GLY A 244 -30.78 -14.81 3.78
CA GLY A 244 -30.03 -14.25 2.66
C GLY A 244 -30.42 -12.85 2.23
N MET A 245 -31.39 -12.22 2.88
CA MET A 245 -31.73 -10.82 2.57
C MET A 245 -30.68 -9.87 3.15
N ALA A 246 -30.35 -8.79 2.45
CA ALA A 246 -29.45 -7.78 2.99
C ALA A 246 -30.05 -7.07 4.21
N THR A 247 -29.23 -6.83 5.23
CA THR A 247 -29.67 -6.26 6.50
C THR A 247 -29.07 -4.89 6.80
N HIS A 248 -29.83 -4.10 7.55
CA HIS A 248 -29.41 -2.84 8.17
C HIS A 248 -29.28 -2.98 9.70
N ASP A 249 -29.44 -4.20 10.23
CA ASP A 249 -29.35 -4.47 11.67
C ASP A 249 -27.92 -4.27 12.16
N HIS A 250 -27.76 -3.33 13.10
CA HIS A 250 -26.46 -2.94 13.64
C HIS A 250 -25.70 -4.10 14.27
N ALA A 251 -26.39 -4.95 15.02
CA ALA A 251 -25.76 -6.06 15.73
C ALA A 251 -25.24 -7.12 14.74
N ARG A 252 -26.04 -7.49 13.73
CA ARG A 252 -25.65 -8.43 12.68
C ARG A 252 -24.50 -7.89 11.82
N ILE A 253 -24.53 -6.61 11.46
CA ILE A 253 -23.44 -5.98 10.69
C ILE A 253 -22.17 -5.94 11.53
N LYS A 254 -22.25 -5.53 12.80
CA LYS A 254 -21.09 -5.50 13.70
C LYS A 254 -20.51 -6.89 13.93
N ALA A 255 -21.35 -7.90 14.14
CA ALA A 255 -20.91 -9.30 14.25
C ALA A 255 -20.19 -9.78 12.99
N THR A 256 -20.71 -9.43 11.80
CA THR A 256 -20.05 -9.74 10.52
C THR A 256 -18.69 -9.05 10.39
N TYR A 257 -18.64 -7.75 10.70
CA TYR A 257 -17.41 -6.97 10.69
C TYR A 257 -16.37 -7.54 11.65
N ASP A 258 -16.76 -7.81 12.90
CA ASP A 258 -15.88 -8.35 13.94
C ASP A 258 -15.36 -9.73 13.58
N ALA A 259 -16.22 -10.62 13.07
CA ALA A 259 -15.79 -11.94 12.63
C ALA A 259 -14.70 -11.86 11.55
N ILE A 260 -14.83 -10.93 10.59
CA ILE A 260 -13.81 -10.70 9.57
C ILE A 260 -12.52 -10.15 10.21
N LYS A 261 -12.62 -9.15 11.10
CA LYS A 261 -11.45 -8.52 11.72
C LYS A 261 -10.72 -9.47 12.68
N ASP A 262 -11.43 -10.31 13.43
CA ASP A 262 -10.83 -11.29 14.32
C ASP A 262 -10.03 -12.33 13.54
N LYS A 263 -10.52 -12.73 12.36
CA LYS A 263 -9.83 -13.71 11.50
C LYS A 263 -8.74 -13.09 10.62
N CYS A 264 -8.95 -11.84 10.19
CA CYS A 264 -8.05 -11.09 9.31
C CYS A 264 -7.81 -9.66 9.84
N PRO A 265 -7.02 -9.47 10.91
CA PRO A 265 -6.88 -8.17 11.59
C PRO A 265 -6.40 -7.04 10.69
N ASP A 266 -5.54 -7.34 9.72
CA ASP A 266 -5.00 -6.34 8.81
C ASP A 266 -5.88 -6.05 7.60
N LEU A 267 -6.85 -6.91 7.26
CA LEU A 267 -7.69 -6.74 6.07
C LEU A 267 -8.59 -5.51 6.19
N ILE A 268 -8.64 -4.69 5.14
CA ILE A 268 -9.52 -3.52 5.09
C ILE A 268 -10.95 -4.01 4.84
N VAL A 269 -11.91 -3.49 5.59
CA VAL A 269 -13.34 -3.78 5.37
C VAL A 269 -14.02 -2.50 4.90
N CYS A 270 -14.54 -2.54 3.68
CA CYS A 270 -15.45 -1.54 3.12
C CYS A 270 -16.89 -2.00 3.37
N LEU A 271 -17.67 -1.27 4.17
CA LEU A 271 -19.09 -1.58 4.35
C LEU A 271 -19.93 -0.83 3.33
N SER A 272 -20.93 -1.51 2.77
CA SER A 272 -21.85 -0.86 1.86
C SER A 272 -22.79 0.09 2.58
N SER A 273 -22.92 1.34 2.12
CA SER A 273 -24.01 2.23 2.55
C SER A 273 -25.29 2.06 1.72
N ALA A 274 -25.29 1.21 0.69
CA ALA A 274 -26.50 0.94 -0.10
C ALA A 274 -27.46 0.01 0.66
N VAL A 275 -26.90 -0.95 1.42
CA VAL A 275 -27.60 -2.04 2.11
C VAL A 275 -28.42 -2.92 1.15
N GLY A 276 -29.53 -2.42 0.64
CA GLY A 276 -30.45 -3.13 -0.25
C GLY A 276 -31.72 -2.32 -0.52
N MET A 277 -32.61 -2.90 -1.32
CA MET A 277 -33.86 -2.25 -1.76
C MET A 277 -34.76 -1.85 -0.58
N GLY A 278 -35.37 -0.66 -0.66
CA GLY A 278 -36.37 -0.17 0.29
C GLY A 278 -35.85 0.32 1.63
N LYS A 279 -34.54 0.57 1.77
CA LYS A 279 -33.95 1.14 3.00
C LYS A 279 -33.95 2.67 2.95
N THR A 280 -34.34 3.28 4.06
CA THR A 280 -34.30 4.73 4.24
C THR A 280 -32.85 5.24 4.33
N ALA A 281 -32.66 6.55 4.09
CA ALA A 281 -31.36 7.19 4.25
C ALA A 281 -30.77 6.96 5.67
N GLU A 282 -31.59 7.06 6.71
CA GLU A 282 -31.18 6.86 8.10
C GLU A 282 -30.71 5.42 8.36
N GLN A 283 -31.46 4.42 7.90
CA GLN A 283 -31.07 3.01 8.03
C GLN A 283 -29.74 2.70 7.32
N ARG A 284 -29.51 3.35 6.18
CA ARG A 284 -28.31 3.17 5.37
C ARG A 284 -27.06 3.73 6.04
N ILE A 285 -27.10 4.97 6.54
CA ILE A 285 -25.91 5.63 7.12
C ILE A 285 -25.65 5.25 8.58
N SER A 286 -26.70 4.95 9.36
CA SER A 286 -26.56 4.69 10.79
C SER A 286 -25.63 3.52 11.10
N GLN A 287 -25.63 2.47 10.28
CA GLN A 287 -24.71 1.33 10.45
C GLN A 287 -23.24 1.71 10.21
N ILE A 288 -22.95 2.63 9.29
CA ILE A 288 -21.60 3.13 9.04
C ILE A 288 -21.11 3.95 10.23
N VAL A 289 -21.97 4.79 10.81
CA VAL A 289 -21.65 5.59 12.00
C VAL A 289 -21.52 4.73 13.26
N TYR A 290 -22.24 3.62 13.34
CA TYR A 290 -22.18 2.68 14.45
C TYR A 290 -20.90 1.82 14.41
N VAL A 291 -20.64 1.15 13.28
CA VAL A 291 -19.49 0.24 13.15
C VAL A 291 -18.19 1.01 12.92
N LYS A 292 -18.26 2.13 12.20
CA LYS A 292 -17.13 2.97 11.79
C LYS A 292 -16.04 2.15 11.10
N PRO A 293 -16.34 1.48 9.98
CA PRO A 293 -15.33 0.74 9.23
C PRO A 293 -14.23 1.67 8.71
N GLU A 294 -13.15 1.10 8.19
CA GLU A 294 -12.06 1.90 7.61
C GLU A 294 -12.52 2.64 6.34
N MET A 295 -13.41 2.02 5.58
CA MET A 295 -13.97 2.54 4.34
C MET A 295 -15.46 2.19 4.24
N ALA A 296 -16.23 2.97 3.49
CA ALA A 296 -17.62 2.66 3.18
C ALA A 296 -18.01 3.18 1.79
N SER A 297 -18.87 2.45 1.09
CA SER A 297 -19.32 2.86 -0.24
C SER A 297 -20.25 4.07 -0.18
N LEU A 298 -20.14 4.98 -1.15
CA LEU A 298 -20.88 6.22 -1.26
C LEU A 298 -21.42 6.36 -2.69
N ASN A 299 -22.73 6.17 -2.86
CA ASN A 299 -23.37 6.19 -4.17
C ASN A 299 -23.71 7.61 -4.60
N THR A 300 -23.39 7.95 -5.85
CA THR A 300 -23.22 9.34 -6.29
C THR A 300 -24.41 9.97 -7.02
N ASN A 301 -25.40 9.18 -7.44
CA ASN A 301 -26.57 9.69 -8.14
C ASN A 301 -27.81 8.81 -7.94
N THR A 302 -28.98 9.44 -8.06
CA THR A 302 -30.26 8.75 -8.20
C THR A 302 -30.38 8.19 -9.62
N MET A 303 -30.76 6.91 -9.73
CA MET A 303 -30.86 6.22 -11.01
C MET A 303 -31.91 5.11 -10.98
N ASN A 304 -32.37 4.65 -12.14
CA ASN A 304 -33.02 3.34 -12.21
C ASN A 304 -32.04 2.25 -11.78
N PHE A 305 -32.55 1.25 -11.10
CA PHE A 305 -31.77 0.09 -10.69
C PHE A 305 -32.65 -1.15 -10.84
N GLY A 306 -32.19 -2.11 -11.62
CA GLY A 306 -33.00 -3.28 -11.93
C GLY A 306 -32.23 -4.58 -12.08
N ILE A 307 -32.96 -5.67 -11.87
CA ILE A 307 -32.53 -7.02 -12.25
C ILE A 307 -33.22 -7.36 -13.56
N VAL A 308 -32.43 -7.64 -14.59
CA VAL A 308 -32.92 -7.81 -15.96
C VAL A 308 -32.35 -9.07 -16.59
N ASP A 309 -33.10 -9.67 -17.51
CA ASP A 309 -32.54 -10.58 -18.50
C ASP A 309 -32.02 -9.76 -19.69
N ARG A 310 -30.69 -9.68 -19.82
CA ARG A 310 -30.05 -8.92 -20.89
C ARG A 310 -30.29 -9.50 -22.30
N LYS A 311 -30.70 -10.77 -22.43
CA LYS A 311 -30.99 -11.37 -23.74
C LYS A 311 -32.37 -10.97 -24.25
N SER A 312 -33.38 -11.02 -23.40
CA SER A 312 -34.76 -10.69 -23.77
C SER A 312 -35.15 -9.23 -23.51
N GLY A 313 -34.38 -8.51 -22.70
CA GLY A 313 -34.73 -7.18 -22.20
C GLY A 313 -35.77 -7.18 -21.09
N LYS A 314 -36.20 -8.35 -20.60
CA LYS A 314 -37.20 -8.47 -19.53
C LYS A 314 -36.66 -7.92 -18.21
N ILE A 315 -37.45 -7.08 -17.56
CA ILE A 315 -37.18 -6.54 -16.22
C ILE A 315 -37.88 -7.42 -15.19
N PHE A 316 -37.13 -7.93 -14.20
CA PHE A 316 -37.65 -8.74 -13.10
C PHE A 316 -37.85 -7.92 -11.82
N ILE A 317 -36.94 -6.98 -11.57
CA ILE A 317 -37.03 -6.04 -10.45
C ILE A 317 -36.76 -4.64 -11.02
N ASP A 318 -37.61 -3.69 -10.66
CA ASP A 318 -37.55 -2.29 -11.06
C ASP A 318 -37.69 -1.42 -9.81
N TYR A 319 -36.68 -0.62 -9.51
CA TYR A 319 -36.76 0.39 -8.47
C TYR A 319 -35.86 1.58 -8.75
N VAL A 320 -36.17 2.73 -8.13
CA VAL A 320 -35.32 3.91 -8.14
C VAL A 320 -34.32 3.78 -6.99
N PHE A 321 -33.03 3.71 -7.32
CA PHE A 321 -31.98 3.78 -6.32
C PHE A 321 -31.71 5.23 -5.97
N GLU A 322 -32.36 5.71 -4.91
CA GLU A 322 -32.32 7.10 -4.49
C GLU A 322 -30.99 7.47 -3.80
N ASN A 323 -30.28 8.44 -4.37
CA ASN A 323 -29.11 9.10 -3.80
C ASN A 323 -29.14 10.58 -4.22
N THR A 324 -30.03 11.35 -3.57
CA THR A 324 -30.15 12.80 -3.84
C THR A 324 -28.88 13.55 -3.45
N PHE A 325 -28.70 14.79 -3.92
CA PHE A 325 -27.58 15.63 -3.52
C PHE A 325 -27.48 15.81 -2.01
N ASN A 326 -28.61 15.89 -1.30
CA ASN A 326 -28.61 15.99 0.16
C ASN A 326 -28.07 14.70 0.78
N MET A 327 -28.57 13.53 0.35
CA MET A 327 -28.06 12.24 0.84
C MET A 327 -26.56 12.07 0.57
N LEU A 328 -26.10 12.40 -0.64
CA LEU A 328 -24.68 12.32 -1.00
C LEU A 328 -23.81 13.19 -0.07
N GLN A 329 -24.22 14.44 0.17
CA GLN A 329 -23.50 15.35 1.07
C GLN A 329 -23.54 14.87 2.53
N ASP A 330 -24.70 14.47 3.02
CA ASP A 330 -24.90 14.06 4.41
C ASP A 330 -24.12 12.79 4.71
N PHE A 331 -24.13 11.81 3.80
CA PHE A 331 -23.39 10.57 3.95
C PHE A 331 -21.89 10.83 3.90
N ALA A 332 -21.41 11.63 2.93
CA ALA A 332 -20.00 11.98 2.82
C ALA A 332 -19.49 12.69 4.09
N LYS A 333 -20.24 13.68 4.60
CA LYS A 333 -19.92 14.39 5.85
C LYS A 333 -19.91 13.43 7.05
N ALA A 334 -20.91 12.56 7.16
CA ALA A 334 -21.00 11.59 8.25
C ALA A 334 -19.83 10.58 8.22
N MET A 335 -19.43 10.10 7.04
CA MET A 335 -18.29 9.21 6.86
C MET A 335 -16.99 9.90 7.28
N GLU A 336 -16.69 11.08 6.73
CA GLU A 336 -15.45 11.81 7.01
C GLU A 336 -15.36 12.22 8.48
N ALA A 337 -16.46 12.71 9.09
CA ALA A 337 -16.51 13.06 10.51
C ALA A 337 -16.26 11.85 11.44
N ASN A 338 -16.60 10.64 11.00
CA ASN A 338 -16.33 9.40 11.73
C ASN A 338 -15.03 8.72 11.31
N GLY A 339 -14.19 9.38 10.51
CA GLY A 339 -12.91 8.84 10.03
C GLY A 339 -13.06 7.63 9.11
N VAL A 340 -14.22 7.48 8.47
CA VAL A 340 -14.51 6.44 7.47
C VAL A 340 -14.16 7.04 6.11
N LYS A 341 -13.30 6.39 5.32
CA LYS A 341 -12.98 6.88 3.97
C LYS A 341 -14.15 6.55 3.02
N PRO A 342 -14.65 7.48 2.20
CA PRO A 342 -15.64 7.15 1.18
C PRO A 342 -15.00 6.39 0.00
N GLU A 343 -15.63 5.29 -0.42
CA GLU A 343 -15.47 4.69 -1.76
C GLU A 343 -16.58 5.26 -2.65
N ILE A 344 -16.23 6.18 -3.55
CA ILE A 344 -17.18 6.97 -4.34
C ILE A 344 -17.63 6.15 -5.55
N GLU A 345 -18.81 5.54 -5.43
CA GLU A 345 -19.41 4.65 -6.44
C GLU A 345 -20.05 5.47 -7.57
N CYS A 346 -19.42 5.45 -8.75
CA CYS A 346 -19.88 6.14 -9.95
C CYS A 346 -20.41 5.14 -10.98
N TYR A 347 -21.71 5.23 -11.26
CA TYR A 347 -22.40 4.39 -12.25
C TYR A 347 -22.43 5.03 -13.65
N ASP A 348 -22.13 6.32 -13.73
CA ASP A 348 -22.05 7.13 -14.94
C ASP A 348 -21.21 8.39 -14.70
N MET A 349 -21.02 9.19 -15.76
CA MET A 349 -20.31 10.48 -15.68
C MET A 349 -21.02 11.49 -14.77
N GLY A 350 -22.35 11.46 -14.70
CA GLY A 350 -23.13 12.37 -13.86
C GLY A 350 -22.82 12.17 -12.38
N GLY A 351 -22.68 10.93 -11.92
CA GLY A 351 -22.25 10.61 -10.55
C GLY A 351 -20.85 11.15 -10.21
N LEU A 352 -19.91 11.06 -11.17
CA LEU A 352 -18.58 11.63 -11.04
C LEU A 352 -18.65 13.17 -10.93
N ASP A 353 -19.34 13.82 -11.85
CA ASP A 353 -19.49 15.29 -11.88
C ASP A 353 -20.21 15.82 -10.63
N ASN A 354 -21.25 15.12 -10.17
CA ASN A 354 -21.96 15.42 -8.92
C ASN A 354 -20.99 15.47 -7.74
N THR A 355 -20.12 14.46 -7.64
CA THR A 355 -19.14 14.35 -6.55
C THR A 355 -18.13 15.48 -6.60
N ILE A 356 -17.55 15.77 -7.78
CA ILE A 356 -16.60 16.87 -7.94
C ILE A 356 -17.26 18.21 -7.60
N MET A 357 -18.51 18.42 -8.03
CA MET A 357 -19.28 19.62 -7.73
C MET A 357 -19.46 19.82 -6.22
N ILE A 358 -19.97 18.81 -5.49
CA ILE A 358 -20.18 18.95 -4.04
C ILE A 358 -18.85 18.96 -3.27
N GLY A 359 -17.80 18.34 -3.83
CA GLY A 359 -16.46 18.33 -3.24
C GLY A 359 -15.88 19.72 -3.06
N LYS A 360 -16.30 20.70 -3.87
CA LYS A 360 -15.91 22.12 -3.73
C LYS A 360 -16.25 22.74 -2.38
N GLN A 361 -17.15 22.12 -1.62
CA GLN A 361 -17.47 22.51 -0.24
C GLN A 361 -16.41 22.02 0.78
N GLY A 362 -15.37 21.33 0.33
CA GLY A 362 -14.32 20.78 1.19
C GLY A 362 -14.77 19.57 2.00
N ILE A 363 -15.75 18.80 1.51
CA ILE A 363 -16.29 17.65 2.25
C ILE A 363 -15.28 16.50 2.31
N PHE A 364 -14.57 16.24 1.21
CA PHE A 364 -13.71 15.06 1.05
C PHE A 364 -12.27 15.34 1.49
N SER A 365 -11.60 14.29 1.94
CA SER A 365 -10.15 14.28 2.19
C SER A 365 -9.37 13.69 1.01
N ASP A 366 -8.15 14.16 0.79
CA ASP A 366 -7.22 13.56 -0.17
C ASP A 366 -6.74 12.17 0.29
N PRO A 367 -6.43 11.24 -0.65
CA PRO A 367 -6.92 11.23 -2.02
C PRO A 367 -8.41 10.86 -2.07
N MET A 368 -9.15 11.37 -3.06
CA MET A 368 -10.51 10.87 -3.33
C MET A 368 -10.43 9.48 -3.99
N ASN A 369 -11.21 8.51 -3.50
CA ASN A 369 -11.21 7.14 -4.04
C ASN A 369 -12.50 6.88 -4.81
N PHE A 370 -12.42 6.82 -6.13
CA PHE A 370 -13.55 6.54 -7.01
C PHE A 370 -13.62 5.04 -7.34
N ASN A 371 -14.83 4.50 -7.48
CA ASN A 371 -15.07 3.18 -8.05
C ASN A 371 -16.01 3.32 -9.25
N PHE A 372 -15.56 2.86 -10.43
CA PHE A 372 -16.37 2.84 -11.64
C PHE A 372 -17.18 1.55 -11.72
N VAL A 373 -18.51 1.67 -11.63
CA VAL A 373 -19.44 0.55 -11.54
C VAL A 373 -20.13 0.32 -12.89
N TRP A 374 -19.76 -0.76 -13.56
CA TRP A 374 -20.27 -1.06 -14.91
C TRP A 374 -21.35 -2.15 -14.91
N GLY A 375 -22.30 -2.04 -15.84
CA GLY A 375 -23.19 -3.15 -16.17
C GLY A 375 -24.39 -3.31 -15.22
N VAL A 376 -24.65 -2.37 -14.33
CA VAL A 376 -25.94 -2.27 -13.62
C VAL A 376 -27.02 -1.76 -14.58
N ALA A 377 -28.21 -2.37 -14.58
CA ALA A 377 -29.31 -1.90 -15.41
C ALA A 377 -29.83 -0.55 -14.89
N GLY A 378 -29.75 0.48 -15.73
CA GLY A 378 -30.00 1.88 -15.39
C GLY A 378 -28.72 2.73 -15.29
N GLY A 379 -27.55 2.09 -15.22
CA GLY A 379 -26.24 2.75 -15.28
C GLY A 379 -25.52 2.51 -16.61
N GLN A 380 -24.24 2.87 -16.67
CA GLN A 380 -23.42 2.64 -17.85
C GLN A 380 -23.00 1.17 -17.98
N GLN A 381 -23.16 0.62 -19.17
CA GLN A 381 -22.50 -0.63 -19.56
C GLN A 381 -21.01 -0.37 -19.78
N PHE A 382 -20.17 -1.36 -19.48
CA PHE A 382 -18.74 -1.25 -19.75
C PHE A 382 -18.47 -1.00 -21.24
N ARG A 383 -17.78 0.10 -21.52
CA ARG A 383 -17.19 0.43 -22.83
C ARG A 383 -15.84 1.09 -22.58
N THR A 384 -14.84 0.70 -23.36
CA THR A 384 -13.47 1.19 -23.21
C THR A 384 -13.41 2.71 -23.23
N GLU A 385 -14.14 3.35 -24.13
CA GLU A 385 -14.16 4.81 -24.32
C GLU A 385 -14.85 5.52 -23.15
N ALA A 386 -15.93 4.94 -22.61
CA ALA A 386 -16.62 5.47 -21.43
C ALA A 386 -15.71 5.43 -20.19
N PHE A 387 -14.97 4.32 -20.03
CA PHE A 387 -13.96 4.19 -18.98
C PHE A 387 -12.90 5.30 -19.07
N ILE A 388 -12.34 5.50 -20.27
CA ILE A 388 -11.31 6.53 -20.50
C ILE A 388 -11.88 7.93 -20.23
N ALA A 389 -13.11 8.20 -20.63
CA ALA A 389 -13.76 9.48 -20.35
C ALA A 389 -13.86 9.74 -18.84
N MET A 390 -14.35 8.79 -18.06
CA MET A 390 -14.46 8.92 -16.60
C MET A 390 -13.08 9.03 -15.93
N MET A 391 -12.10 8.23 -16.34
CA MET A 391 -10.72 8.30 -15.83
C MET A 391 -10.09 9.68 -16.06
N ASN A 392 -10.31 10.27 -17.23
CA ASN A 392 -9.78 11.58 -17.59
C ASN A 392 -10.49 12.73 -16.84
N ALA A 393 -11.71 12.52 -16.35
CA ALA A 393 -12.47 13.50 -15.58
C ALA A 393 -12.11 13.52 -14.09
N LEU A 394 -11.35 12.53 -13.60
CA LEU A 394 -10.94 12.46 -12.19
C LEU A 394 -10.10 13.68 -11.76
N PRO A 395 -10.31 14.20 -10.54
CA PRO A 395 -9.49 15.29 -10.04
C PRO A 395 -8.05 14.83 -9.76
N PRO A 396 -7.08 15.75 -9.69
CA PRO A 396 -5.70 15.42 -9.33
C PRO A 396 -5.63 14.66 -8.00
N LYS A 397 -4.63 13.77 -7.88
CA LYS A 397 -4.39 12.88 -6.73
C LYS A 397 -5.48 11.83 -6.43
N ALA A 398 -6.63 11.87 -7.08
CA ALA A 398 -7.66 10.85 -6.89
C ALA A 398 -7.19 9.49 -7.41
N ASN A 399 -7.58 8.42 -6.75
CA ASN A 399 -7.40 7.05 -7.24
C ASN A 399 -8.71 6.49 -7.75
N PHE A 400 -8.63 5.46 -8.60
CA PHE A 400 -9.79 4.78 -9.12
C PHE A 400 -9.67 3.26 -9.02
N THR A 401 -10.77 2.64 -8.66
CA THR A 401 -11.06 1.21 -8.74
C THR A 401 -12.14 1.01 -9.81
N THR A 402 -12.32 -0.22 -10.28
CA THR A 402 -13.49 -0.57 -11.09
C THR A 402 -14.05 -1.93 -10.71
N CYS A 403 -15.36 -2.09 -10.86
CA CYS A 403 -16.07 -3.36 -10.87
C CYS A 403 -17.04 -3.42 -12.05
N GLY A 404 -17.44 -4.63 -12.44
CA GLY A 404 -18.38 -4.84 -13.53
C GLY A 404 -19.32 -5.99 -13.22
N VAL A 405 -20.59 -5.84 -13.56
CA VAL A 405 -21.60 -6.88 -13.32
C VAL A 405 -21.48 -7.99 -14.37
N GLY A 406 -21.33 -9.22 -13.90
CA GLY A 406 -21.29 -10.42 -14.73
C GLY A 406 -20.17 -10.40 -15.77
N THR A 407 -20.53 -10.39 -17.05
CA THR A 407 -19.57 -10.43 -18.16
C THR A 407 -18.67 -9.20 -18.25
N ASP A 408 -19.07 -8.09 -17.63
CA ASP A 408 -18.29 -6.85 -17.65
C ASP A 408 -17.13 -6.89 -16.66
N GLN A 409 -17.13 -7.79 -15.65
CA GLN A 409 -16.13 -7.81 -14.57
C GLN A 409 -14.69 -7.94 -15.08
N TYR A 410 -14.37 -9.01 -15.81
CA TYR A 410 -12.99 -9.29 -16.19
C TYR A 410 -12.42 -8.30 -17.23
N PRO A 411 -13.19 -7.89 -18.26
CA PRO A 411 -12.74 -6.85 -19.18
C PRO A 411 -12.45 -5.51 -18.48
N CYS A 412 -13.32 -5.07 -17.56
CA CYS A 412 -13.14 -3.77 -16.92
C CYS A 412 -11.96 -3.75 -15.95
N ILE A 413 -11.78 -4.78 -15.11
CA ILE A 413 -10.66 -4.82 -14.17
C ILE A 413 -9.32 -4.93 -14.91
N MET A 414 -9.29 -5.65 -16.04
CA MET A 414 -8.10 -5.73 -16.90
C MET A 414 -7.74 -4.34 -17.44
N GLN A 415 -8.70 -3.61 -18.00
CA GLN A 415 -8.48 -2.24 -18.47
C GLN A 415 -8.02 -1.32 -17.33
N SER A 416 -8.65 -1.40 -16.16
CA SER A 416 -8.25 -0.61 -15.00
C SER A 416 -6.81 -0.87 -14.61
N CYS A 417 -6.41 -2.15 -14.54
CA CYS A 417 -5.03 -2.52 -14.20
C CYS A 417 -4.02 -1.99 -15.22
N ILE A 418 -4.33 -2.07 -16.52
CA ILE A 418 -3.50 -1.51 -17.61
C ILE A 418 -3.33 0.00 -17.46
N LEU A 419 -4.35 0.70 -16.98
CA LEU A 419 -4.38 2.16 -16.83
C LEU A 419 -3.88 2.65 -15.47
N GLY A 420 -3.31 1.77 -14.64
CA GLY A 420 -2.79 2.11 -13.31
C GLY A 420 -3.83 2.17 -12.20
N GLY A 421 -5.10 1.83 -12.48
CA GLY A 421 -6.18 1.75 -11.50
C GLY A 421 -6.19 0.46 -10.69
N HIS A 422 -7.19 0.32 -9.84
CA HIS A 422 -7.38 -0.82 -8.95
C HIS A 422 -8.54 -1.71 -9.44
N MET A 423 -8.66 -2.90 -8.87
CA MET A 423 -9.58 -3.94 -9.34
C MET A 423 -10.53 -4.39 -8.23
N ARG A 424 -11.80 -4.55 -8.56
CA ARG A 424 -12.81 -5.17 -7.68
C ARG A 424 -13.46 -6.36 -8.39
N VAL A 425 -13.53 -7.47 -7.68
CA VAL A 425 -14.09 -8.76 -8.12
C VAL A 425 -14.89 -9.38 -6.99
N GLY A 426 -15.68 -10.43 -7.27
CA GLY A 426 -16.29 -11.25 -6.23
C GLY A 426 -17.73 -11.62 -6.54
N LEU A 427 -18.32 -12.46 -5.69
CA LEU A 427 -19.66 -13.02 -5.90
C LEU A 427 -20.78 -11.97 -5.89
N GLU A 428 -20.52 -10.79 -5.33
CA GLU A 428 -21.40 -9.63 -5.46
C GLU A 428 -21.60 -9.21 -6.92
N ASP A 429 -20.50 -9.17 -7.67
CA ASP A 429 -20.46 -8.57 -9.00
C ASP A 429 -20.62 -9.65 -10.09
N ASN A 430 -20.05 -10.84 -9.89
CA ASN A 430 -20.13 -11.95 -10.83
C ASN A 430 -20.08 -13.31 -10.11
N ILE A 431 -20.94 -14.25 -10.49
CA ILE A 431 -20.93 -15.62 -9.94
C ILE A 431 -20.06 -16.60 -10.73
N ARG A 432 -19.44 -16.17 -11.83
CA ARG A 432 -18.71 -17.04 -12.77
C ARG A 432 -17.24 -16.66 -12.93
N MET A 433 -16.43 -17.68 -13.20
CA MET A 433 -15.04 -17.56 -13.64
C MET A 433 -14.96 -17.12 -15.11
N PRO A 434 -13.80 -16.65 -15.62
CA PRO A 434 -13.67 -16.20 -17.01
C PRO A 434 -14.05 -17.25 -18.06
N ASN A 435 -13.85 -18.54 -17.75
CA ASN A 435 -14.25 -19.67 -18.59
C ASN A 435 -15.75 -20.01 -18.51
N GLY A 436 -16.54 -19.24 -17.76
CA GLY A 436 -17.98 -19.45 -17.56
C GLY A 436 -18.35 -20.47 -16.48
N ALA A 437 -17.37 -21.17 -15.88
CA ALA A 437 -17.63 -22.06 -14.74
C ALA A 437 -18.15 -21.28 -13.53
N MET A 438 -18.93 -21.93 -12.67
CA MET A 438 -19.37 -21.33 -11.41
C MET A 438 -18.17 -21.11 -10.50
N ALA A 439 -18.02 -19.90 -9.94
CA ALA A 439 -16.96 -19.61 -8.98
C ALA A 439 -17.24 -20.34 -7.66
N LYS A 440 -16.23 -20.98 -7.07
CA LYS A 440 -16.33 -21.65 -5.75
C LYS A 440 -16.27 -20.68 -4.57
N GLY A 441 -16.01 -19.42 -4.86
CA GLY A 441 -15.88 -18.33 -3.91
C GLY A 441 -15.46 -17.06 -4.64
N SER A 442 -15.49 -15.94 -3.93
CA SER A 442 -14.87 -14.70 -4.37
C SER A 442 -13.35 -14.87 -4.49
N TYR A 443 -12.73 -15.74 -3.68
CA TYR A 443 -11.29 -15.96 -3.70
C TYR A 443 -10.74 -16.45 -5.05
N GLU A 444 -11.45 -17.31 -5.79
CA GLU A 444 -11.00 -17.75 -7.13
C GLU A 444 -10.95 -16.56 -8.10
N GLN A 445 -11.83 -15.57 -7.94
CA GLN A 445 -11.82 -14.38 -8.78
C GLN A 445 -10.71 -13.40 -8.39
N VAL A 446 -10.34 -13.37 -7.11
CA VAL A 446 -9.15 -12.65 -6.64
C VAL A 446 -7.89 -13.23 -7.28
N GLU A 447 -7.77 -14.55 -7.39
CA GLU A 447 -6.64 -15.20 -8.08
C GLU A 447 -6.53 -14.76 -9.56
N VAL A 448 -7.67 -14.56 -10.23
CA VAL A 448 -7.71 -14.00 -11.60
C VAL A 448 -7.20 -12.56 -11.62
N ALA A 449 -7.64 -11.71 -10.68
CA ALA A 449 -7.17 -10.33 -10.58
C ALA A 449 -5.67 -10.25 -10.27
N VAL A 450 -5.15 -11.13 -9.41
CA VAL A 450 -3.71 -11.26 -9.15
C VAL A 450 -2.95 -11.69 -10.39
N ALA A 451 -3.46 -12.67 -11.15
CA ALA A 451 -2.85 -13.09 -12.41
C ALA A 451 -2.80 -11.95 -13.44
N ILE A 452 -3.83 -11.10 -13.50
CA ILE A 452 -3.86 -9.90 -14.34
C ILE A 452 -2.74 -8.91 -13.94
N ALA A 453 -2.61 -8.60 -12.65
CA ALA A 453 -1.56 -7.70 -12.16
C ALA A 453 -0.15 -8.24 -12.46
N ASN A 454 0.08 -9.53 -12.18
CA ASN A 454 1.34 -10.20 -12.42
C ASN A 454 1.71 -10.26 -13.91
N ALA A 455 0.74 -10.46 -14.80
CA ALA A 455 0.98 -10.45 -16.25
C ALA A 455 1.50 -9.09 -16.76
N LEU A 456 1.23 -8.01 -16.03
CA LEU A 456 1.71 -6.66 -16.33
C LEU A 456 2.98 -6.29 -15.52
N GLY A 457 3.52 -7.20 -14.71
CA GLY A 457 4.65 -6.94 -13.82
C GLY A 457 4.31 -5.99 -12.67
N ARG A 458 3.02 -5.79 -12.36
CA ARG A 458 2.56 -4.88 -11.31
C ARG A 458 2.39 -5.63 -9.99
N PRO A 459 3.03 -5.18 -8.89
CA PRO A 459 2.86 -5.80 -7.57
C PRO A 459 1.40 -5.75 -7.11
N VAL A 460 0.97 -6.69 -6.27
CA VAL A 460 -0.34 -6.65 -5.61
C VAL A 460 -0.20 -6.03 -4.23
N ALA A 461 -1.06 -5.07 -3.90
CA ALA A 461 -0.99 -4.34 -2.65
C ALA A 461 -1.33 -5.25 -1.46
N THR A 462 -0.54 -5.15 -0.40
CA THR A 462 -0.93 -5.58 0.94
C THR A 462 -2.00 -4.63 1.52
N PRO A 463 -2.75 -5.04 2.56
CA PRO A 463 -3.65 -4.13 3.25
C PRO A 463 -2.97 -2.87 3.83
N THR A 464 -1.67 -2.92 4.13
CA THR A 464 -0.93 -1.74 4.61
C THR A 464 -0.67 -0.76 3.47
N GLU A 465 -0.21 -1.25 2.31
CA GLU A 465 -0.01 -0.43 1.11
C GLU A 465 -1.32 0.14 0.59
N ALA A 466 -2.40 -0.65 0.62
CA ALA A 466 -3.73 -0.17 0.23
C ALA A 466 -4.19 1.00 1.11
N ARG A 467 -3.95 0.95 2.43
CA ARG A 467 -4.27 2.08 3.32
C ARG A 467 -3.51 3.35 2.95
N LEU A 468 -2.24 3.22 2.59
CA LEU A 468 -1.40 4.35 2.15
C LEU A 468 -1.94 4.97 0.86
N ILE A 469 -2.15 4.13 -0.16
CA ILE A 469 -2.65 4.56 -1.47
C ILE A 469 -4.03 5.22 -1.34
N MET A 470 -4.92 4.68 -0.50
CA MET A 470 -6.30 5.19 -0.34
C MET A 470 -6.44 6.31 0.71
N GLY A 471 -5.38 6.67 1.43
CA GLY A 471 -5.44 7.65 2.54
C GLY A 471 -6.35 7.21 3.70
N ILE A 472 -6.32 5.93 4.03
CA ILE A 472 -7.05 5.32 5.14
C ILE A 472 -6.16 5.39 6.40
N LYS A 473 -6.75 5.83 7.52
CA LYS A 473 -6.09 5.80 8.83
C LYS A 473 -6.19 4.39 9.41
N LYS A 474 -5.06 3.80 9.85
CA LYS A 474 -5.13 2.58 10.68
C LYS A 474 -5.68 2.98 12.04
N ARG A 475 -6.61 2.19 12.55
CA ARG A 475 -7.25 2.37 13.85
C ARG A 475 -6.66 1.40 14.87
#